data_AF-A0A7S3MSV7-F1
#
_entry.id   AF-A0A7S3MSV7-F1
#
_cell.length_a   1.000
_cell.length_b   1.000
_cell.length_c   1.000
_cell.angle_alpha   90.00
_cell.angle_beta   90.00
_cell.angle_gamma   90.00
#
_symmetry.space_group_name_H-M   'P 1'
#
loop_
_entity.id
_entity.type
_entity.pdbx_description
1 polymer ?
#
loop_
_entity_poly.entity_id
_entity_poly.type
_entity_poly.pdbx_seq_one_letter_code
_entity_poly.pdbx_strand_id
1 'polypeptide(L)'
;MCAAMLHPQDEVVIEPRSNFPIHFCLTWEHPEVDLDMHLTCACGYKISYSSKNCQFCKTYLDKDHITGEKAIEHIFIRQTPKVGQTWKYSVFYYEDHTEEKSAKNINYSVSVISVDEKENYRTLQ
;
A
#
# COMPACT_ATOMS: atom_id res chain seq x y z
N MET A 1 12.93 -5.97 6.34
CA MET A 1 13.38 -5.34 5.06
C MET A 1 12.22 -4.59 4.43
N CYS A 2 12.41 -3.33 4.02
CA CYS A 2 11.41 -2.57 3.26
C CYS A 2 11.80 -2.56 1.77
N ALA A 3 10.87 -2.91 0.88
CA ALA A 3 11.07 -2.80 -0.56
C ALA A 3 10.30 -1.57 -1.07
N ALA A 4 11.00 -0.66 -1.72
CA ALA A 4 10.39 0.45 -2.47
C ALA A 4 10.12 -0.05 -3.90
N MET A 5 8.88 0.12 -4.36
CA MET A 5 8.44 -0.34 -5.67
C MET A 5 8.20 0.86 -6.59
N LEU A 6 8.61 0.72 -7.86
CA LEU A 6 8.75 1.82 -8.83
C LEU A 6 7.74 1.74 -9.99
N HIS A 7 6.90 0.70 -10.06
CA HIS A 7 5.92 0.53 -11.13
C HIS A 7 4.49 0.84 -10.67
N PRO A 8 3.62 1.33 -11.58
CA PRO A 8 2.23 1.68 -11.27
C PRO A 8 1.39 0.46 -10.93
N GLN A 9 1.89 -0.73 -11.22
CA GLN A 9 1.31 -2.00 -10.84
C GLN A 9 2.47 -2.91 -10.45
N ASP A 10 2.40 -3.52 -9.28
CA ASP A 10 3.31 -4.59 -8.89
C ASP A 10 2.56 -5.65 -8.07
N GLU A 11 3.10 -6.87 -8.10
CA GLU A 11 2.63 -7.97 -7.27
C GLU A 11 3.50 -8.10 -6.04
N VAL A 12 2.88 -8.15 -4.87
CA VAL A 12 3.57 -8.36 -3.59
C VAL A 12 3.22 -9.75 -3.09
N VAL A 13 4.17 -10.66 -3.25
CA VAL A 13 4.11 -11.98 -2.61
C VAL A 13 4.56 -11.81 -1.17
N ILE A 14 3.65 -12.03 -0.22
CA ILE A 14 4.01 -11.96 1.20
C ILE A 14 4.88 -13.18 1.52
N GLU A 15 6.15 -12.93 1.77
CA GLU A 15 7.11 -13.98 2.11
C GLU A 15 6.81 -14.59 3.49
N PRO A 16 7.19 -15.87 3.73
CA PRO A 16 6.91 -16.60 4.97
C PRO A 16 7.37 -15.92 6.27
N ARG A 17 8.26 -14.93 6.20
CA ARG A 17 8.83 -14.20 7.35
C ARG A 17 8.39 -12.74 7.44
N SER A 18 7.33 -12.36 6.74
CA SER A 18 6.78 -11.01 6.85
C SER A 18 6.17 -10.84 8.24
N ASN A 19 6.71 -9.92 9.04
CA ASN A 19 6.24 -9.67 10.39
C ASN A 19 4.99 -8.76 10.41
N PHE A 20 4.23 -8.81 11.51
CA PHE A 20 2.92 -8.15 11.62
C PHE A 20 2.95 -6.91 12.51
N PRO A 21 2.20 -5.84 12.18
CA PRO A 21 1.35 -5.67 10.99
C PRO A 21 2.13 -5.43 9.69
N ILE A 22 1.50 -5.76 8.55
CA ILE A 22 1.96 -5.34 7.21
C ILE A 22 1.15 -4.12 6.79
N HIS A 23 1.82 -3.10 6.26
CA HIS A 23 1.17 -1.95 5.66
C HIS A 23 1.77 -1.59 4.29
N PHE A 24 0.91 -1.12 3.39
CA PHE A 24 1.23 -0.53 2.11
C PHE A 24 1.09 0.97 2.22
N CYS A 25 2.14 1.72 1.89
CA CYS A 25 2.16 3.17 1.92
C CYS A 25 2.51 3.69 0.53
N LEU A 26 1.55 4.39 -0.07
CA LEU A 26 1.75 5.18 -1.27
C LEU A 26 2.09 6.61 -0.83
N THR A 27 3.18 7.17 -1.37
CA THR A 27 3.56 8.56 -1.14
C THR A 27 3.92 9.26 -2.45
N TRP A 28 3.60 10.55 -2.57
CA TRP A 28 3.92 11.36 -3.75
C TRP A 28 4.15 12.84 -3.39
N GLU A 29 4.95 13.55 -4.19
CA GLU A 29 5.39 14.93 -3.93
C GLU A 29 4.39 16.01 -4.36
N HIS A 30 3.34 15.65 -5.11
CA HIS A 30 2.38 16.57 -5.71
C HIS A 30 1.02 16.46 -5.00
N PRO A 31 0.82 17.11 -3.83
CA PRO A 31 -0.41 16.94 -3.03
C PRO A 31 -1.68 17.50 -3.69
N GLU A 32 -1.55 18.25 -4.79
CA GLU A 32 -2.65 18.67 -5.65
C GLU A 32 -3.18 17.54 -6.54
N VAL A 33 -2.40 16.48 -6.72
CA VAL A 33 -2.76 15.30 -7.50
C VAL A 33 -3.37 14.26 -6.57
N ASP A 34 -4.52 13.72 -6.97
CA ASP A 34 -5.18 12.63 -6.28
C ASP A 34 -4.78 11.28 -6.87
N LEU A 35 -3.90 10.57 -6.16
CA LEU A 35 -3.52 9.19 -6.47
C LEU A 35 -4.27 8.23 -5.55
N ASP A 36 -4.81 7.17 -6.14
CA ASP A 36 -5.49 6.08 -5.45
C ASP A 36 -4.69 4.78 -5.55
N MET A 37 -4.45 4.11 -4.42
CA MET A 37 -3.94 2.76 -4.36
C MET A 37 -5.09 1.75 -4.26
N HIS A 38 -5.27 0.95 -5.30
CA HIS A 38 -6.15 -0.22 -5.22
C HIS A 38 -5.35 -1.45 -4.82
N LEU A 39 -5.72 -2.08 -3.70
CA LEU A 39 -5.10 -3.32 -3.24
C LEU A 39 -6.06 -4.50 -3.41
N THR A 40 -5.70 -5.45 -4.26
CA THR A 40 -6.40 -6.73 -4.37
C THR A 40 -5.87 -7.70 -3.30
N CYS A 41 -6.75 -8.08 -2.39
CA CYS A 41 -6.47 -9.06 -1.34
C CYS A 41 -6.28 -10.47 -1.91
N ALA A 42 -5.68 -11.35 -1.13
CA ALA A 42 -5.54 -12.77 -1.48
C ALA A 42 -6.88 -13.49 -1.75
N CYS A 43 -7.99 -13.01 -1.18
CA CYS A 43 -9.33 -13.53 -1.46
C CYS A 43 -9.99 -12.95 -2.72
N GLY A 44 -9.29 -12.07 -3.45
CA GLY A 44 -9.80 -11.35 -4.62
C GLY A 44 -10.58 -10.06 -4.31
N TYR A 45 -10.85 -9.77 -3.03
CA TYR A 45 -11.52 -8.52 -2.64
C TYR A 45 -10.60 -7.31 -2.90
N LYS A 46 -11.15 -6.27 -3.55
CA LYS A 46 -10.41 -5.03 -3.85
C LYS A 46 -10.63 -4.01 -2.74
N ILE A 47 -9.55 -3.51 -2.16
CA ILE A 47 -9.53 -2.37 -1.26
C ILE A 47 -9.28 -1.12 -2.09
N SER A 48 -10.14 -0.13 -1.93
CA SER A 48 -10.03 1.23 -2.44
C SER A 48 -10.88 2.16 -1.56
N TYR A 49 -10.94 3.46 -1.88
CA TYR A 49 -11.83 4.38 -1.17
C TYR A 49 -13.30 3.91 -1.13
N SER A 50 -13.80 3.32 -2.22
CA SER A 50 -15.18 2.82 -2.30
C SER A 50 -15.41 1.49 -1.57
N SER A 51 -14.35 0.72 -1.30
CA SER A 51 -14.41 -0.61 -0.70
C SER A 51 -13.34 -0.80 0.37
N LYS A 52 -13.41 0.01 1.43
CA LYS A 52 -12.33 0.18 2.41
C LYS A 52 -12.00 -1.03 3.28
N ASN A 53 -12.84 -2.07 3.35
CA ASN A 53 -12.68 -3.13 4.35
C ASN A 53 -12.94 -4.54 3.79
N CYS A 54 -11.93 -5.40 3.82
CA CYS A 54 -12.08 -6.82 3.56
C CYS A 54 -12.24 -7.60 4.87
N GLN A 55 -13.43 -8.17 5.11
CA GLN A 55 -13.69 -8.94 6.32
C GLN A 55 -12.92 -10.27 6.41
N PHE A 56 -12.55 -10.85 5.26
CA PHE A 56 -11.85 -12.14 5.18
C PHE A 56 -10.33 -12.01 5.39
N CYS A 57 -9.69 -11.07 4.69
CA CYS A 57 -8.25 -10.84 4.81
C CYS A 57 -7.88 -9.86 5.93
N LYS A 58 -8.87 -9.25 6.60
CA LYS A 58 -8.69 -8.18 7.59
C LYS A 58 -7.80 -7.04 7.07
N THR A 59 -7.89 -6.80 5.77
CA THR A 59 -7.24 -5.69 5.07
C THR A 59 -8.16 -4.49 5.08
N TYR A 60 -7.64 -3.30 5.33
CA TYR A 60 -8.43 -2.08 5.30
C TYR A 60 -7.63 -0.86 4.87
N LEU A 61 -8.32 0.08 4.21
CA LEU A 61 -7.82 1.42 3.93
C LEU A 61 -8.00 2.29 5.18
N ASP A 62 -6.91 2.86 5.68
CA ASP A 62 -6.90 3.67 6.91
C ASP A 62 -6.88 5.17 6.60
N LYS A 63 -5.90 5.58 5.81
CA LYS A 63 -5.70 6.95 5.38
C LYS A 63 -5.76 7.01 3.88
N ASP A 64 -6.48 8.00 3.39
CA ASP A 64 -6.65 8.27 1.97
C ASP A 64 -6.34 9.74 1.72
N HIS A 65 -5.47 9.98 0.73
CA HIS A 65 -5.05 11.30 0.28
C HIS A 65 -4.84 12.33 1.41
N ILE A 66 -4.02 11.99 2.41
CA ILE A 66 -3.62 12.99 3.41
C ILE A 66 -2.57 13.90 2.79
N THR A 67 -2.82 15.20 2.79
CA THR A 67 -1.93 16.21 2.21
C THR A 67 -1.06 16.90 3.28
N GLY A 68 0.21 17.14 2.93
CA GLY A 68 1.23 17.82 3.73
C GLY A 68 2.35 18.31 2.81
N GLU A 69 3.62 18.16 3.21
CA GLU A 69 4.75 18.32 2.28
C GLU A 69 4.72 17.26 1.16
N LYS A 70 4.17 16.09 1.47
CA LYS A 70 3.87 14.99 0.54
C LYS A 70 2.46 14.53 0.80
N ALA A 71 1.85 13.90 -0.20
CA ALA A 71 0.58 13.23 -0.03
C ALA A 71 0.76 11.72 0.18
N ILE A 72 -0.15 11.13 0.95
CA ILE A 72 0.00 9.78 1.50
C ILE A 72 -1.33 9.02 1.51
N GLU A 73 -1.30 7.75 1.12
CA GLU A 73 -2.37 6.76 1.31
C GLU A 73 -1.84 5.48 1.98
N HIS A 74 -2.60 4.96 2.95
CA HIS A 74 -2.25 3.77 3.73
C HIS A 74 -3.31 2.67 3.65
N ILE A 75 -2.86 1.45 3.33
CA ILE A 75 -3.65 0.23 3.45
C ILE A 75 -2.93 -0.76 4.38
N PHE A 76 -3.65 -1.30 5.36
CA PHE A 76 -3.10 -2.17 6.40
C PHE A 76 -3.69 -3.59 6.33
N ILE A 77 -2.89 -4.59 6.67
CA ILE A 77 -3.33 -5.98 6.90
C ILE A 77 -3.21 -6.27 8.40
N ARG A 78 -4.34 -6.42 9.10
CA ARG A 78 -4.36 -6.63 10.58
C ARG A 78 -4.10 -8.06 11.02
N GLN A 79 -4.31 -9.03 10.13
CA GLN A 79 -4.13 -10.43 10.42
C GLN A 79 -2.93 -10.96 9.65
N THR A 80 -2.11 -11.79 10.29
CA THR A 80 -1.03 -12.53 9.63
C THR A 80 -1.57 -13.35 8.43
N PRO A 81 -1.20 -13.02 7.17
CA PRO A 81 -1.41 -13.83 6.00
C PRO A 81 -0.84 -15.22 6.20
N LYS A 82 -1.46 -16.16 5.51
CA LYS A 82 -0.87 -17.47 5.31
C LYS A 82 0.28 -17.33 4.31
N VAL A 83 1.33 -18.11 4.54
CA VAL A 83 2.46 -18.22 3.62
C VAL A 83 1.94 -18.56 2.21
N GLY A 84 2.44 -17.85 1.20
CA GLY A 84 2.08 -18.05 -0.21
C GLY A 84 0.81 -17.31 -0.65
N GLN A 85 0.17 -16.53 0.22
CA GLN A 85 -0.88 -15.61 -0.20
C GLN A 85 -0.28 -14.36 -0.86
N THR A 86 -0.92 -13.90 -1.93
CA THR A 86 -0.47 -12.76 -2.74
C THR A 86 -1.43 -11.59 -2.61
N TRP A 87 -0.88 -10.40 -2.46
CA TRP A 87 -1.60 -9.14 -2.63
C TRP A 87 -1.05 -8.45 -3.88
N LYS A 88 -1.92 -7.80 -4.64
CA LYS A 88 -1.52 -7.03 -5.81
C LYS A 88 -1.98 -5.60 -5.63
N TYR A 89 -1.12 -4.63 -5.89
CA TYR A 89 -1.56 -3.24 -5.86
C TYR A 89 -1.46 -2.62 -7.25
N SER A 90 -2.22 -1.56 -7.44
CA SER A 90 -2.14 -0.70 -8.61
C SER A 90 -2.42 0.73 -8.17
N VAL A 91 -1.66 1.69 -8.72
CA VAL A 91 -1.79 3.11 -8.43
C VAL A 91 -2.50 3.78 -9.61
N PHE A 92 -3.57 4.51 -9.30
CA PHE A 92 -4.42 5.20 -10.26
C PHE A 92 -4.39 6.70 -9.99
N TYR A 93 -4.76 7.47 -11.00
CA TYR A 93 -5.05 8.89 -10.85
C TYR A 93 -6.58 9.06 -10.82
N TYR A 94 -7.09 9.72 -9.80
CA TYR A 94 -8.53 9.77 -9.55
C TYR A 94 -9.32 10.38 -10.71
N GLU A 95 -8.90 11.53 -11.26
CA GLU A 95 -9.71 12.26 -12.27
C GLU A 95 -9.83 11.52 -13.62
N ASP A 96 -8.90 10.60 -13.90
CA ASP A 96 -8.81 10.00 -15.22
C ASP A 96 -9.49 8.64 -15.33
N HIS A 97 -9.81 7.96 -14.21
CA HIS A 97 -10.46 6.63 -14.10
C HIS A 97 -10.06 5.58 -15.17
N THR A 98 -8.98 5.80 -15.92
CA THR A 98 -8.54 5.04 -17.07
C THR A 98 -7.15 4.52 -16.75
N GLU A 99 -7.02 3.19 -16.76
CA GLU A 99 -5.99 2.42 -16.04
C GLU A 99 -4.54 2.66 -16.49
N GLU A 100 -4.26 3.61 -17.40
CA GLU A 100 -3.00 3.61 -18.16
C GLU A 100 -2.30 4.97 -18.42
N LYS A 101 -2.94 6.14 -18.20
CA LYS A 101 -2.41 7.39 -18.80
C LYS A 101 -1.90 8.51 -17.88
N SER A 102 -2.21 8.54 -16.59
CA SER A 102 -1.94 9.77 -15.79
C SER A 102 -0.82 9.66 -14.76
N ALA A 103 -0.37 8.46 -14.38
CA ALA A 103 0.75 8.30 -13.45
C ALA A 103 2.15 8.53 -14.09
N LYS A 104 2.23 8.77 -15.41
CA LYS A 104 3.51 8.76 -16.15
C LYS A 104 4.48 9.89 -15.79
N ASN A 105 4.02 10.96 -15.14
CA ASN A 105 4.86 12.12 -14.80
C ASN A 105 4.88 12.47 -13.31
N ILE A 106 4.22 11.68 -12.45
CA ILE A 106 4.20 11.92 -11.01
C ILE A 106 5.18 10.97 -10.36
N ASN A 107 6.15 11.52 -9.63
CA ASN A 107 7.04 10.72 -8.81
C ASN A 107 6.28 10.27 -7.57
N TYR A 108 5.99 8.97 -7.49
CA TYR A 108 5.43 8.32 -6.31
C TYR A 108 6.31 7.14 -5.91
N SER A 109 6.11 6.66 -4.69
CA SER A 109 6.68 5.40 -4.21
C SER A 109 5.64 4.60 -3.47
N VAL A 110 5.66 3.28 -3.67
CA VAL A 110 4.91 2.34 -2.84
C VAL A 110 5.89 1.55 -1.99
N SER A 111 5.69 1.58 -0.68
CA SER A 111 6.48 0.82 0.29
C SER A 111 5.61 -0.24 0.97
N VAL A 112 6.13 -1.46 1.06
CA VAL A 112 5.55 -2.53 1.89
C VAL A 112 6.36 -2.65 3.16
N ILE A 113 5.73 -2.31 4.28
CA ILE A 113 6.37 -2.20 5.58
C ILE A 113 5.84 -3.32 6.47
N SER A 114 6.75 -4.07 7.08
CA SER A 114 6.48 -5.08 8.10
C SER A 114 7.35 -4.81 9.32
N VAL A 115 6.87 -5.11 10.53
CA VAL A 115 7.61 -4.81 11.77
C VAL A 115 8.69 -5.87 12.00
N ASP A 116 9.95 -5.62 11.63
CA ASP A 116 11.03 -6.53 12.06
C ASP A 116 11.24 -6.45 13.58
N GLU A 117 10.94 -7.54 14.31
CA GLU A 117 11.14 -7.61 15.78
C GLU A 117 12.60 -7.38 16.19
N LYS A 118 13.56 -7.39 15.24
CA LYS A 118 14.98 -7.26 15.52
C LYS A 118 15.55 -5.83 15.50
N GLU A 119 14.81 -4.82 15.06
CA GLU A 119 15.33 -3.42 15.03
C GLU A 119 14.73 -2.49 16.10
N ASN A 120 13.76 -2.95 16.90
CA ASN A 120 12.97 -2.07 17.76
C ASN A 120 13.53 -1.72 19.16
N TYR A 121 14.86 -1.72 19.38
CA TYR A 121 15.46 -1.12 20.60
C TYR A 121 16.87 -0.53 20.41
N ARG A 122 17.14 0.20 19.32
CA ARG A 122 18.34 1.07 19.25
C ARG A 122 18.09 2.44 18.63
N THR A 123 17.23 3.22 19.28
CA THR A 123 17.42 4.68 19.32
C THR A 123 16.78 5.28 20.58
N LEU A 124 17.47 5.11 21.70
CA LEU A 124 17.46 6.07 22.81
C LEU A 124 18.90 6.16 23.31
N GLN A 125 19.65 7.12 22.76
CA GLN A 125 20.67 7.93 23.45
C GLN A 125 20.76 9.27 22.73
#